data_AF-A0A7X6ZZB2-F1
#
_entry.id   AF-A0A7X6ZZB2-F1
#
_cell.length_a   1.000
_cell.length_b   1.000
_cell.length_c   1.000
_cell.angle_alpha   90.00
_cell.angle_beta   90.00
_cell.angle_gamma   90.00
#
_symmetry.space_group_name_H-M   'P 1'
#
loop_
_entity.id
_entity.type
_entity.pdbx_description
1 polymer ?
#
loop_
_entity_poly.entity_id
_entity_poly.type
_entity_poly.pdbx_seq_one_letter_code
_entity_poly.pdbx_strand_id
1 'polypeptide(L)'
;DLNQETINKLNINYIPLEFNINDNNYFNYLDQREISHKDFYNLIREKAVGTTSMIGMMRFIEFFEPYLKAGFDILYIAFSSGLSGTYDQARLAKRELLERYSERKINIIDSKAATLGQGQLVIQAIKLQNEGKSLDEVSKEIELLKGKIVHIVAVYDMGVLKRGGRISGTTAALASIMNIKPILHINDEGHLVALKKARGRKQSLRLLIESARERIIEPENKTAFIVHGDDEETANEIAGVLRSEFKFKEVITEYIGPVIGAHSGPNTIGITFIGGFR
;
A
#
# COMPACT_ATOMS: atom_id res chain seq x y z
N ASP A 1 -0.74 -6.56 1.17
CA ASP A 1 -1.52 -6.03 2.31
C ASP A 1 -3.00 -6.31 2.21
N LEU A 2 -3.60 -6.59 1.03
CA LEU A 2 -4.84 -7.37 1.04
C LEU A 2 -4.57 -8.72 1.73
N ASN A 3 -5.51 -9.19 2.55
CA ASN A 3 -5.38 -10.49 3.21
C ASN A 3 -5.65 -11.64 2.23
N GLN A 4 -5.19 -12.85 2.57
CA GLN A 4 -5.33 -14.03 1.71
C GLN A 4 -6.80 -14.38 1.40
N GLU A 5 -7.70 -14.19 2.37
CA GLU A 5 -9.13 -14.45 2.19
C GLU A 5 -9.73 -13.58 1.09
N THR A 6 -9.43 -12.28 1.10
CA THR A 6 -9.91 -11.31 0.11
C THR A 6 -9.37 -11.64 -1.27
N ILE A 7 -8.08 -11.98 -1.37
CA ILE A 7 -7.45 -12.38 -2.63
C ILE A 7 -8.12 -13.62 -3.22
N ASN A 8 -8.37 -14.65 -2.40
CA ASN A 8 -9.04 -15.87 -2.83
C ASN A 8 -10.49 -15.61 -3.26
N LYS A 9 -11.24 -14.86 -2.45
CA LYS A 9 -12.65 -14.54 -2.69
C LYS A 9 -12.85 -13.75 -3.98
N LEU A 10 -11.93 -12.85 -4.29
CA LEU A 10 -11.98 -12.00 -5.48
C LEU A 10 -11.18 -12.55 -6.67
N ASN A 11 -10.59 -13.74 -6.53
CA ASN A 11 -9.74 -14.38 -7.54
C ASN A 11 -8.65 -13.44 -8.09
N ILE A 12 -7.95 -12.75 -7.19
CA ILE A 12 -6.90 -11.79 -7.56
C ILE A 12 -5.57 -12.52 -7.69
N ASN A 13 -4.90 -12.32 -8.81
CA ASN A 13 -3.52 -12.77 -9.00
C ASN A 13 -2.53 -11.70 -8.51
N TYR A 14 -1.44 -12.10 -7.87
CA TYR A 14 -0.41 -11.18 -7.36
C TYR A 14 1.01 -11.73 -7.52
N ILE A 15 1.99 -10.83 -7.53
CA ILE A 15 3.41 -11.17 -7.52
C ILE A 15 3.97 -10.73 -6.15
N PRO A 16 4.53 -11.65 -5.34
CA PRO A 16 5.06 -11.28 -4.03
C PRO A 16 6.38 -10.53 -4.18
N LEU A 17 6.45 -9.36 -3.55
CA LEU A 17 7.69 -8.60 -3.40
C LEU A 17 8.66 -9.32 -2.46
N GLU A 18 9.95 -9.07 -2.66
CA GLU A 18 11.02 -9.66 -1.86
C GLU A 18 11.48 -8.70 -0.77
N PHE A 19 11.84 -9.26 0.38
CA PHE A 19 12.49 -8.54 1.46
C PHE A 19 13.57 -9.40 2.10
N ASN A 20 14.57 -8.73 2.66
CA ASN A 20 15.67 -9.35 3.36
C ASN A 20 15.66 -8.90 4.82
N ILE A 21 15.89 -9.83 5.73
CA ILE A 21 16.10 -9.53 7.15
C ILE A 21 17.17 -10.47 7.71
N ASN A 22 18.19 -9.91 8.37
CA ASN A 22 19.34 -10.66 8.91
C ASN A 22 19.94 -11.65 7.89
N ASP A 23 20.27 -11.16 6.69
CA ASP A 23 20.85 -11.92 5.58
C ASP A 23 19.97 -13.02 4.97
N ASN A 24 18.74 -13.20 5.45
CA ASN A 24 17.77 -14.14 4.90
C ASN A 24 16.82 -13.41 3.92
N ASN A 25 16.63 -13.99 2.75
CA ASN A 25 15.69 -13.50 1.73
C ASN A 25 14.35 -14.21 1.85
N TYR A 26 13.28 -13.43 1.77
CA TYR A 26 11.91 -13.90 1.85
C TYR A 26 11.07 -13.28 0.73
N PHE A 27 10.06 -14.00 0.29
CA PHE A 27 8.95 -13.50 -0.50
C PHE A 27 7.77 -13.19 0.41
N ASN A 28 7.18 -12.02 0.20
CA ASN A 28 5.99 -11.58 0.94
C ASN A 28 4.72 -12.25 0.40
N TYR A 29 4.53 -13.53 0.73
CA TYR A 29 3.30 -14.25 0.48
C TYR A 29 2.23 -13.89 1.52
N LEU A 30 0.99 -13.67 1.06
CA LEU A 30 -0.11 -13.17 1.89
C LEU A 30 -0.68 -14.21 2.85
N ASP A 31 -0.42 -15.50 2.59
CA ASP A 31 -0.70 -16.60 3.51
C ASP A 31 0.39 -16.81 4.56
N GLN A 32 1.41 -15.93 4.59
CA GLN A 32 2.47 -15.92 5.59
C GLN A 32 3.28 -17.22 5.65
N ARG A 33 3.33 -17.99 4.55
CA ARG A 33 4.02 -19.29 4.50
C ARG A 33 5.53 -19.21 4.74
N GLU A 34 6.14 -18.05 4.48
CA GLU A 34 7.58 -17.86 4.67
C GLU A 34 7.93 -17.21 6.02
N ILE A 35 7.18 -16.21 6.44
CA ILE A 35 7.29 -15.62 7.78
C ILE A 35 5.95 -15.02 8.19
N SER A 36 5.58 -15.17 9.46
CA SER A 36 4.40 -14.50 10.00
C SER A 36 4.65 -13.00 10.17
N HIS A 37 3.58 -12.20 10.12
CA HIS A 37 3.70 -10.76 10.40
C HIS A 37 4.26 -10.52 11.81
N LYS A 38 3.84 -11.30 12.81
CA LYS A 38 4.34 -11.18 14.19
C LYS A 38 5.83 -11.47 14.29
N ASP A 39 6.31 -12.55 13.68
CA ASP A 39 7.73 -12.91 13.71
C ASP A 39 8.58 -11.84 13.00
N PHE A 40 8.11 -11.35 11.86
CA PHE A 40 8.74 -10.22 11.16
C PHE A 40 8.86 -9.00 12.08
N TYR A 41 7.78 -8.57 12.73
CA TYR A 41 7.81 -7.39 13.60
C TYR A 41 8.65 -7.62 14.87
N ASN A 42 8.68 -8.83 15.42
CA ASN A 42 9.58 -9.20 16.52
C ASN A 42 11.05 -9.00 16.13
N LEU A 43 11.47 -9.49 14.96
CA LEU A 43 12.84 -9.28 14.45
C LEU A 43 13.18 -7.79 14.32
N ILE A 44 12.26 -6.97 13.79
CA ILE A 44 12.48 -5.52 13.69
C ILE A 44 12.59 -4.85 15.07
N ARG A 45 11.80 -5.29 16.06
CA ARG A 45 11.92 -4.81 17.47
C ARG A 45 13.26 -5.21 18.08
N GLU A 46 13.80 -6.36 17.70
CA GLU A 46 15.16 -6.84 18.03
C GLU A 46 16.26 -6.11 17.24
N LYS A 47 15.92 -5.04 16.53
CA LYS A 47 16.82 -4.18 15.75
C LYS A 47 17.42 -4.86 14.50
N ALA A 48 16.80 -5.94 14.02
CA ALA A 48 17.10 -6.44 12.69
C ALA A 48 16.85 -5.33 11.65
N VAL A 49 17.73 -5.26 10.65
CA VAL A 49 17.59 -4.29 9.55
C VAL A 49 16.91 -5.00 8.39
N GLY A 50 15.68 -4.59 8.08
CA GLY A 50 14.97 -5.03 6.89
C GLY A 50 15.38 -4.21 5.66
N THR A 51 15.61 -4.88 4.54
CA THR A 51 15.70 -4.24 3.21
C THR A 51 14.73 -4.90 2.25
N THR A 52 14.47 -4.27 1.10
CA THR A 52 13.47 -4.77 0.14
C THR A 52 14.00 -4.65 -1.28
N SER A 53 13.59 -5.57 -2.14
CA SER A 53 13.90 -5.56 -3.56
C SER A 53 12.64 -5.28 -4.38
N MET A 54 12.80 -4.51 -5.46
CA MET A 54 11.74 -4.37 -6.46
C MET A 54 11.58 -5.68 -7.24
N ILE A 55 10.39 -5.92 -7.81
CA ILE A 55 10.20 -7.04 -8.73
C ILE A 55 10.95 -6.73 -10.04
N GLY A 56 11.84 -7.62 -10.46
CA GLY A 56 12.56 -7.49 -11.73
C GLY A 56 11.69 -7.80 -12.95
N MET A 57 12.06 -7.21 -14.10
CA MET A 57 11.35 -7.38 -15.38
C MET A 57 11.08 -8.85 -15.77
N MET A 58 12.06 -9.74 -15.63
CA MET A 58 11.89 -11.16 -16.00
C MET A 58 10.77 -11.84 -15.21
N ARG A 59 10.59 -11.50 -13.94
CA ARG A 59 9.54 -12.06 -13.10
C ARG A 59 8.15 -11.59 -13.53
N PHE A 60 8.03 -10.36 -14.04
CA PHE A 60 6.80 -9.90 -14.68
C PHE A 60 6.53 -10.63 -16.00
N ILE A 61 7.56 -10.92 -16.80
CA ILE A 61 7.42 -11.70 -18.03
C ILE A 61 6.89 -13.10 -17.73
N GLU A 62 7.55 -13.81 -16.81
CA GLU A 62 7.16 -15.15 -16.36
C GLU A 62 5.74 -15.18 -15.81
N PHE A 63 5.33 -14.12 -15.11
CA PHE A 63 4.00 -14.03 -14.53
C PHE A 63 2.91 -13.67 -15.56
N PHE A 64 3.15 -12.71 -16.45
CA PHE A 64 2.16 -12.24 -17.42
C PHE A 64 1.99 -13.17 -18.63
N GLU A 65 3.09 -13.73 -19.13
CA GLU A 65 3.09 -14.50 -20.39
C GLU A 65 2.10 -15.67 -20.42
N PRO A 66 1.92 -16.47 -19.36
CA PRO A 66 0.93 -17.56 -19.35
C PRO A 66 -0.51 -17.08 -19.60
N TYR A 67 -0.88 -15.90 -19.09
CA TYR A 67 -2.22 -15.33 -19.30
C TYR A 67 -2.41 -14.88 -20.74
N LEU A 68 -1.39 -14.24 -21.33
CA LEU A 68 -1.42 -13.79 -22.72
C LEU A 68 -1.53 -14.97 -23.69
N LYS A 69 -0.75 -16.05 -23.45
CA LYS A 69 -0.83 -17.31 -24.21
C LYS A 69 -2.23 -17.94 -24.15
N ALA A 70 -2.90 -17.82 -23.01
CA ALA A 70 -4.26 -18.30 -22.81
C ALA A 70 -5.34 -17.35 -23.38
N GLY A 71 -4.94 -16.26 -24.04
CA GLY A 71 -5.86 -15.30 -24.67
C GLY A 71 -6.47 -14.29 -23.71
N PHE A 72 -5.93 -14.12 -22.51
CA PHE A 72 -6.36 -13.08 -21.58
C PHE A 72 -5.60 -11.78 -21.80
N ASP A 73 -6.31 -10.67 -21.62
CA ASP A 73 -5.69 -9.36 -21.42
C ASP A 73 -5.44 -9.11 -19.92
N ILE A 74 -4.53 -8.19 -19.60
CA ILE A 74 -4.05 -7.98 -18.23
C ILE A 74 -4.31 -6.54 -17.80
N LEU A 75 -4.92 -6.37 -16.62
CA LEU A 75 -4.83 -5.14 -15.83
C LEU A 75 -3.92 -5.39 -14.62
N TYR A 76 -2.85 -4.61 -14.51
CA TYR A 76 -1.96 -4.63 -13.35
C TYR A 76 -1.95 -3.27 -12.65
N ILE A 77 -2.40 -3.25 -11.39
CA ILE A 77 -2.37 -2.05 -10.53
C ILE A 77 -1.10 -2.11 -9.69
N ALA A 78 -0.09 -1.36 -10.10
CA ALA A 78 1.24 -1.37 -9.51
C ALA A 78 1.30 -0.58 -8.21
N PHE A 79 2.23 -0.96 -7.33
CA PHE A 79 2.64 -0.16 -6.18
C PHE A 79 3.22 1.19 -6.65
N SER A 80 3.04 2.25 -5.86
CA SER A 80 3.44 3.62 -6.22
C SER A 80 4.86 3.72 -6.79
N SER A 81 5.00 4.33 -7.97
CA SER A 81 6.32 4.61 -8.56
C SER A 81 7.16 5.58 -7.73
N GLY A 82 6.53 6.40 -6.88
CA GLY A 82 7.23 7.32 -5.96
C GLY A 82 7.89 6.60 -4.77
N LEU A 83 7.64 5.29 -4.61
CA LEU A 83 8.18 4.49 -3.51
C LEU A 83 9.03 3.30 -3.98
N SER A 84 8.85 2.84 -5.22
CA SER A 84 9.54 1.68 -5.79
C SER A 84 9.65 1.74 -7.31
N GLY A 85 10.78 1.24 -7.85
CA GLY A 85 10.97 1.03 -9.29
C GLY A 85 10.18 -0.15 -9.87
N THR A 86 9.39 -0.87 -9.06
CA THR A 86 8.58 -2.02 -9.48
C THR A 86 7.63 -1.68 -10.64
N TYR A 87 7.06 -0.48 -10.65
CA TYR A 87 6.21 0.00 -11.75
C TYR A 87 6.97 0.06 -13.09
N ASP A 88 8.18 0.61 -13.08
CA ASP A 88 8.98 0.73 -14.29
C ASP A 88 9.39 -0.64 -14.82
N GLN A 89 9.74 -1.58 -13.94
CA GLN A 89 10.05 -2.96 -14.31
C GLN A 89 8.86 -3.65 -15.01
N ALA A 90 7.64 -3.44 -14.52
CA ALA A 90 6.43 -3.94 -15.15
C ALA A 90 6.21 -3.34 -16.55
N ARG A 91 6.49 -2.04 -16.73
CA ARG A 91 6.39 -1.38 -18.05
C ARG A 91 7.40 -1.92 -19.06
N LEU A 92 8.62 -2.22 -18.62
CA LEU A 92 9.63 -2.84 -19.46
C LEU A 92 9.17 -4.24 -19.92
N ALA A 93 8.65 -5.05 -19.00
CA ALA A 93 8.09 -6.37 -19.31
C ALA A 93 6.91 -6.28 -20.29
N LYS A 94 5.98 -5.33 -20.09
CA LYS A 94 4.88 -5.07 -21.02
C LYS A 94 5.39 -4.83 -22.44
N ARG A 95 6.42 -3.99 -22.61
CA ARG A 95 6.95 -3.66 -23.95
C ARG A 95 7.44 -4.92 -24.66
N GLU A 96 8.23 -5.74 -23.98
CA GLU A 96 8.74 -6.99 -24.56
C GLU A 96 7.62 -8.00 -24.88
N LEU A 97 6.63 -8.13 -24.00
CA LEU A 97 5.53 -9.07 -24.22
C LEU A 97 4.65 -8.65 -25.40
N LEU A 98 4.37 -7.35 -25.58
CA LEU A 98 3.53 -6.88 -26.67
C LEU A 98 4.20 -6.99 -28.06
N GLU A 99 5.53 -7.13 -28.12
CA GLU A 99 6.22 -7.52 -29.38
C GLU A 99 5.89 -8.97 -29.79
N ARG A 100 5.65 -9.85 -28.81
CA ARG A 100 5.33 -11.28 -29.03
C ARG A 100 3.83 -11.57 -29.10
N TYR A 101 3.01 -10.76 -28.43
CA TYR A 101 1.56 -10.92 -28.29
C TYR A 101 0.83 -9.64 -28.72
N SER A 102 1.01 -9.26 -29.99
CA SER A 102 0.55 -7.97 -30.54
C SER A 102 -0.98 -7.76 -30.51
N GLU A 103 -1.74 -8.85 -30.41
CA GLU A 103 -3.21 -8.86 -30.36
C GLU A 103 -3.77 -8.83 -28.94
N ARG A 104 -2.91 -8.87 -27.92
CA ARG A 104 -3.29 -8.78 -26.49
C ARG A 104 -3.13 -7.37 -25.96
N LYS A 105 -3.75 -7.10 -24.81
CA LYS A 105 -3.60 -5.85 -24.05
C LYS A 105 -2.99 -6.09 -22.67
N ILE A 106 -2.11 -5.19 -22.26
CA ILE A 106 -1.59 -5.10 -20.90
C ILE A 106 -1.72 -3.65 -20.45
N ASN A 107 -2.63 -3.36 -19.53
CA ASN A 107 -2.77 -2.05 -18.92
C ASN A 107 -2.08 -2.07 -17.55
N ILE A 108 -1.11 -1.17 -17.35
CA ILE A 108 -0.36 -1.03 -16.09
C ILE A 108 -0.67 0.34 -15.53
N ILE A 109 -1.30 0.37 -14.36
CA ILE A 109 -1.64 1.60 -13.65
C ILE A 109 -0.63 1.80 -12.52
N ASP A 110 0.06 2.94 -12.54
CA ASP A 110 0.75 3.42 -11.35
C ASP A 110 -0.30 3.93 -10.36
N SER A 111 -0.55 3.16 -9.30
CA SER A 111 -1.58 3.50 -8.32
C SER A 111 -1.29 4.80 -7.58
N LYS A 112 -0.03 5.24 -7.55
CA LYS A 112 0.44 6.29 -6.64
C LYS A 112 0.03 6.00 -5.19
N ALA A 113 -0.22 4.75 -4.84
CA ALA A 113 -0.78 4.33 -3.56
C ALA A 113 0.08 3.24 -2.94
N ALA A 114 -0.13 3.01 -1.64
CA ALA A 114 0.53 1.97 -0.88
C ALA A 114 -0.49 1.17 -0.07
N THR A 115 -0.08 0.00 0.40
CA THR A 115 -0.87 -0.82 1.33
C THR A 115 -2.33 -0.99 0.86
N LEU A 116 -3.32 -0.88 1.75
CA LEU A 116 -4.73 -0.96 1.42
C LEU A 116 -5.30 0.25 0.66
N GLY A 117 -4.53 1.32 0.46
CA GLY A 117 -4.86 2.34 -0.52
C GLY A 117 -4.73 1.81 -1.95
N GLN A 118 -3.68 1.02 -2.23
CA GLN A 118 -3.57 0.26 -3.48
C GLN A 118 -4.63 -0.85 -3.53
N GLY A 119 -4.84 -1.55 -2.41
CA GLY A 119 -5.86 -2.61 -2.31
C GLY A 119 -7.27 -2.15 -2.69
N GLN A 120 -7.66 -0.93 -2.29
CA GLN A 120 -8.94 -0.34 -2.69
C GLN A 120 -9.12 -0.18 -4.20
N LEU A 121 -8.06 0.20 -4.91
CA LEU A 121 -8.09 0.30 -6.37
C LEU A 121 -8.27 -1.08 -7.01
N VAL A 122 -7.62 -2.10 -6.45
CA VAL A 122 -7.78 -3.49 -6.91
C VAL A 122 -9.21 -4.00 -6.68
N ILE A 123 -9.75 -3.80 -5.48
CA ILE A 123 -11.13 -4.19 -5.16
C ILE A 123 -12.13 -3.48 -6.09
N GLN A 124 -11.94 -2.19 -6.34
CA GLN A 124 -12.79 -1.44 -7.25
C GLN A 124 -12.66 -1.94 -8.70
N ALA A 125 -11.45 -2.31 -9.15
CA ALA A 125 -11.25 -2.85 -10.50
C ALA A 125 -12.02 -4.16 -10.71
N ILE A 126 -11.95 -5.07 -9.73
CA ILE A 126 -12.70 -6.33 -9.74
C ILE A 126 -14.21 -6.06 -9.72
N LYS A 127 -14.69 -5.09 -8.92
CA LYS A 127 -16.10 -4.70 -8.91
C LYS A 127 -16.57 -4.26 -10.30
N LEU A 128 -15.82 -3.37 -10.95
CA LEU A 128 -16.17 -2.87 -12.29
C LEU A 128 -16.09 -3.96 -13.37
N GLN A 129 -15.13 -4.88 -13.25
CA GLN A 129 -15.04 -6.06 -14.12
C GLN A 129 -16.28 -6.95 -13.97
N ASN A 130 -16.74 -7.20 -12.74
CA ASN A 130 -17.94 -7.99 -12.47
C ASN A 130 -19.22 -7.29 -12.93
N GLU A 131 -19.22 -5.96 -13.05
CA GLU A 131 -20.28 -5.17 -13.69
C GLU A 131 -20.24 -5.25 -15.24
N GLY A 132 -19.29 -5.99 -15.82
CA GLY A 132 -19.17 -6.22 -17.25
C GLY A 132 -18.41 -5.13 -18.01
N LYS A 133 -17.75 -4.19 -17.31
CA LYS A 133 -16.94 -3.17 -17.97
C LYS A 133 -15.72 -3.79 -18.67
N SER A 134 -15.39 -3.24 -19.84
CA SER A 134 -14.21 -3.62 -20.60
C SER A 134 -12.91 -3.22 -19.89
N LEU A 135 -11.78 -3.84 -20.26
CA LEU A 135 -10.46 -3.52 -19.72
C LEU A 135 -10.15 -2.02 -19.77
N ASP A 136 -10.48 -1.35 -20.88
CA ASP A 136 -10.16 0.06 -21.09
C ASP A 136 -11.05 0.97 -20.22
N GLU A 137 -12.32 0.61 -20.05
CA GLU A 137 -13.24 1.30 -19.15
C GLU A 137 -12.82 1.14 -17.69
N VAL A 138 -12.50 -0.08 -17.26
CA VAL A 138 -11.99 -0.33 -15.90
C VAL A 138 -10.70 0.47 -15.69
N SER A 139 -9.77 0.42 -16.64
CA SER A 139 -8.49 1.13 -16.51
C SER A 139 -8.68 2.64 -16.37
N LYS A 140 -9.56 3.23 -17.17
CA LYS A 140 -9.88 4.66 -17.11
C LYS A 140 -10.49 5.06 -15.77
N GLU A 141 -11.42 4.27 -15.25
CA GLU A 141 -12.07 4.55 -13.96
C GLU A 141 -11.07 4.47 -12.80
N ILE A 142 -10.17 3.48 -12.82
CA ILE A 142 -9.14 3.34 -11.79
C ILE A 142 -8.09 4.46 -11.86
N GLU A 143 -7.71 4.90 -13.07
CA GLU A 143 -6.84 6.06 -13.26
C GLU A 143 -7.45 7.35 -12.68
N LEU A 144 -8.76 7.54 -12.82
CA LEU A 144 -9.47 8.68 -12.21
C LEU A 144 -9.60 8.53 -10.69
N LEU A 145 -9.85 7.31 -10.21
CA LEU A 145 -10.08 7.06 -8.79
C LEU A 145 -8.80 7.18 -7.96
N LYS A 146 -7.63 6.84 -8.52
CA LYS A 146 -6.37 6.86 -7.75
C LYS A 146 -6.08 8.21 -7.12
N GLY A 147 -6.44 9.32 -7.76
CA GLY A 147 -6.28 10.68 -7.22
C GLY A 147 -7.06 10.95 -5.93
N LYS A 148 -8.01 10.08 -5.58
CA LYS A 148 -8.88 10.21 -4.41
C LYS A 148 -8.50 9.28 -3.25
N ILE A 149 -7.46 8.45 -3.41
CA ILE A 149 -7.02 7.55 -2.34
C ILE A 149 -6.25 8.33 -1.28
N VAL A 150 -6.84 8.44 -0.10
CA VAL A 150 -6.24 9.08 1.06
C VAL A 150 -5.30 8.10 1.76
N HIS A 151 -4.13 8.59 2.18
CA HIS A 151 -3.23 7.86 3.07
C HIS A 151 -2.77 8.82 4.16
N ILE A 152 -3.16 8.59 5.41
CA ILE A 152 -2.64 9.35 6.55
C ILE A 152 -1.92 8.37 7.46
N VAL A 153 -0.66 8.62 7.77
CA VAL A 153 0.19 7.66 8.47
C VAL A 153 0.91 8.33 9.63
N ALA A 154 0.76 7.75 10.82
CA ALA A 154 1.53 8.07 12.01
C ALA A 154 2.64 7.03 12.19
N VAL A 155 3.89 7.42 11.91
CA VAL A 155 5.04 6.52 12.07
C VAL A 155 5.70 6.74 13.42
N TYR A 156 6.05 5.64 14.09
CA TYR A 156 6.66 5.69 15.40
C TYR A 156 8.16 5.93 15.34
N ASP A 157 8.91 5.21 14.50
CA ASP A 157 10.36 5.37 14.38
C ASP A 157 10.77 5.92 13.01
N MET A 158 11.12 7.21 12.98
CA MET A 158 11.65 7.87 11.79
C MET A 158 13.01 7.31 11.34
N GLY A 159 13.74 6.62 12.22
CA GLY A 159 14.99 5.95 11.89
C GLY A 159 14.80 4.85 10.84
N VAL A 160 13.71 4.07 10.92
CA VAL A 160 13.39 3.01 9.95
C VAL A 160 13.12 3.63 8.58
N LEU A 161 12.27 4.66 8.53
CA LEU A 161 11.95 5.39 7.29
C LEU A 161 13.18 6.02 6.63
N LYS A 162 14.05 6.64 7.44
CA LYS A 162 15.28 7.28 6.95
C LYS A 162 16.25 6.26 6.37
N ARG A 163 16.48 5.13 7.05
CA ARG A 163 17.33 4.04 6.54
C ARG A 163 16.74 3.42 5.28
N GLY A 164 15.43 3.30 5.22
CA GLY A 164 14.70 2.80 4.07
C GLY A 164 14.78 3.72 2.85
N GLY A 165 14.98 5.03 3.02
CA GLY A 165 15.14 5.99 1.92
C GLY A 165 13.85 6.31 1.15
N ARG A 166 12.68 5.88 1.66
CA ARG A 166 11.36 6.07 1.01
C ARG A 166 10.60 7.28 1.54
N ILE A 167 11.26 8.13 2.34
CA ILE A 167 10.78 9.46 2.71
C ILE A 167 11.40 10.51 1.81
N SER A 168 10.59 11.48 1.38
CA SER A 168 11.10 12.66 0.66
C SER A 168 12.19 13.40 1.47
N GLY A 169 13.14 14.01 0.77
CA GLY A 169 14.29 14.69 1.39
C GLY A 169 13.89 15.79 2.39
N THR A 170 12.82 16.53 2.12
CA THR A 170 12.26 17.55 3.03
C THR A 170 11.70 16.93 4.31
N THR A 171 11.15 15.72 4.22
CA THR A 171 10.65 14.95 5.37
C THR A 171 11.79 14.32 6.17
N ALA A 172 12.89 13.92 5.51
CA ALA A 172 14.07 13.35 6.16
C ALA A 172 14.74 14.32 7.15
N ALA A 173 14.63 15.63 6.92
CA ALA A 173 15.12 16.65 7.87
C ALA A 173 14.36 16.63 9.21
N LEU A 174 13.12 16.12 9.26
CA LEU A 174 12.37 15.98 10.52
C LEU A 174 12.82 14.77 11.35
N ALA A 175 13.47 13.79 10.72
CA ALA A 175 13.92 12.57 11.40
C ALA A 175 15.08 12.82 12.37
N SER A 176 15.78 13.96 12.27
CA SER A 176 16.88 14.32 13.19
C SER A 176 16.39 14.92 14.50
N ILE A 177 15.11 15.29 14.61
CA ILE A 177 14.56 15.97 15.79
C ILE A 177 13.95 14.92 16.73
N MET A 178 14.63 14.71 17.86
CA MET A 178 14.18 13.79 18.91
C MET A 178 12.76 14.14 19.39
N ASN A 179 11.93 13.11 19.64
CA ASN A 179 10.54 13.21 20.12
C ASN A 179 9.49 13.77 19.13
N ILE A 180 9.86 14.12 17.89
CA ILE A 180 8.88 14.41 16.85
C ILE A 180 8.39 13.11 16.20
N LYS A 181 7.05 12.96 16.12
CA LYS A 181 6.35 11.84 15.48
C LYS A 181 5.47 12.42 14.37
N PRO A 182 5.98 12.59 13.14
CA PRO A 182 5.23 13.28 12.11
C PRO A 182 4.03 12.46 11.65
N ILE A 183 3.01 13.17 11.19
CA ILE A 183 1.96 12.61 10.35
C ILE A 183 2.41 12.78 8.92
N LEU A 184 2.36 11.69 8.16
CA LEU A 184 2.76 11.62 6.77
C LEU A 184 1.52 11.39 5.91
N HIS A 185 1.62 11.76 4.63
CA HIS A 185 0.68 11.34 3.61
C HIS A 185 1.41 11.01 2.31
N ILE A 186 0.70 10.40 1.37
CA ILE A 186 1.21 10.18 0.02
C ILE A 186 0.70 11.30 -0.89
N ASN A 187 1.62 12.07 -1.48
CA ASN A 187 1.24 13.16 -2.38
C ASN A 187 0.76 12.67 -3.75
N ASP A 188 0.40 13.59 -4.65
CA ASP A 188 -0.10 13.28 -6.00
C ASP A 188 0.93 12.49 -6.83
N GLU A 189 2.23 12.78 -6.60
CA GLU A 189 3.34 12.12 -7.29
C GLU A 189 3.64 10.73 -6.73
N GLY A 190 2.95 10.33 -5.66
CA GLY A 190 3.05 9.02 -5.03
C GLY A 190 4.17 8.90 -4.01
N HIS A 191 4.74 10.02 -3.53
CA HIS A 191 5.81 10.06 -2.54
C HIS A 191 5.26 10.21 -1.12
N LEU A 192 5.94 9.59 -0.16
CA LEU A 192 5.65 9.78 1.26
C LEU A 192 6.26 11.10 1.75
N VAL A 193 5.40 12.03 2.18
CA VAL A 193 5.78 13.39 2.59
C VAL A 193 5.16 13.76 3.93
N ALA A 194 5.81 14.66 4.67
CA ALA A 194 5.31 15.17 5.94
C ALA A 194 4.06 16.05 5.74
N LEU A 195 3.01 15.74 6.49
CA LEU A 195 1.77 16.50 6.53
C LEU A 195 1.69 17.41 7.77
N LYS A 196 1.90 16.84 8.96
CA LYS A 196 1.86 17.58 10.25
C LYS A 196 2.97 17.09 11.18
N LYS A 197 3.37 17.91 12.14
CA LYS A 197 4.36 17.54 13.18
C LYS A 197 3.65 17.30 14.51
N ALA A 198 3.84 16.14 15.11
CA ALA A 198 3.36 15.85 16.46
C ALA A 198 4.51 15.68 17.44
N ARG A 199 4.30 16.02 18.71
CA ARG A 199 5.19 15.74 19.84
C ARG A 199 4.59 14.59 20.66
N GLY A 200 5.22 13.43 20.58
CA GLY A 200 4.78 12.21 21.26
C GLY A 200 3.60 11.49 20.59
N ARG A 201 3.32 10.26 21.07
CA ARG A 201 2.35 9.33 20.47
C ARG A 201 0.91 9.84 20.55
N LYS A 202 0.47 10.32 21.72
CA LYS A 202 -0.91 10.79 21.93
C LYS A 202 -1.30 11.91 20.96
N GLN A 203 -0.43 12.92 20.78
CA GLN A 203 -0.69 13.98 19.81
C GLN A 203 -0.67 13.45 18.36
N SER A 204 0.21 12.50 18.05
CA SER A 204 0.30 11.89 16.73
C SER A 204 -1.02 11.18 16.35
N LEU A 205 -1.57 10.35 17.25
CA LEU A 205 -2.84 9.66 17.00
C LEU A 205 -4.03 10.62 16.86
N ARG A 206 -4.06 11.70 17.65
CA ARG A 206 -5.08 12.76 17.49
C ARG A 206 -4.98 13.43 16.12
N LEU A 207 -3.77 13.83 15.72
CA LEU A 207 -3.54 14.49 14.42
C LEU A 207 -3.78 13.55 13.24
N LEU A 208 -3.57 12.24 13.40
CA LEU A 208 -3.92 11.21 12.42
C LEU A 208 -5.43 11.22 12.14
N ILE A 209 -6.26 11.16 13.19
CA ILE A 209 -7.72 11.20 13.08
C ILE A 209 -8.21 12.55 12.52
N GLU A 210 -7.67 13.67 13.00
CA GLU A 210 -8.04 15.00 12.50
C GLU A 210 -7.72 15.16 11.02
N SER A 211 -6.55 14.68 10.57
CA SER A 211 -6.15 14.78 9.17
C SER A 211 -6.95 13.85 8.26
N ALA A 212 -7.41 12.70 8.79
CA ALA A 212 -8.38 11.85 8.10
C ALA A 212 -9.73 12.58 7.98
N ARG A 213 -10.26 13.13 9.08
CA ARG A 213 -11.52 13.89 9.10
C ARG A 213 -11.58 14.99 8.04
N GLU A 214 -10.50 15.73 7.87
CA GLU A 214 -10.37 16.80 6.85
C GLU A 214 -10.56 16.32 5.39
N ARG A 215 -10.40 15.01 5.12
CA ARG A 215 -10.43 14.42 3.77
C ARG A 215 -11.61 13.51 3.51
N ILE A 216 -12.43 13.23 4.54
CA ILE A 216 -13.62 12.39 4.43
C ILE A 216 -14.68 13.13 3.62
N ILE A 217 -15.19 12.47 2.58
CA ILE A 217 -16.31 12.92 1.77
C ILE A 217 -17.21 11.71 1.54
N GLU A 218 -18.51 11.84 1.79
CA GLU A 218 -19.54 10.81 1.53
C GLU A 218 -19.11 9.39 2.00
N PRO A 219 -18.82 9.21 3.30
CA PRO A 219 -18.29 7.95 3.85
C PRO A 219 -19.29 6.80 3.86
N GLU A 220 -20.59 7.07 3.75
CA GLU A 220 -21.70 6.14 4.04
C GLU A 220 -21.69 4.88 3.16
N ASN A 221 -21.07 4.96 1.98
CA ASN A 221 -20.95 3.86 1.02
C ASN A 221 -19.50 3.37 0.85
N LYS A 222 -18.59 3.81 1.72
CA LYS A 222 -17.15 3.59 1.59
C LYS A 222 -16.61 2.77 2.75
N THR A 223 -15.56 2.03 2.46
CA THR A 223 -14.78 1.31 3.46
C THR A 223 -13.56 2.14 3.85
N ALA A 224 -13.33 2.28 5.15
CA ALA A 224 -12.06 2.77 5.67
C ALA A 224 -11.21 1.60 6.15
N PHE A 225 -9.91 1.69 5.91
CA PHE A 225 -8.95 0.72 6.38
C PHE A 225 -8.01 1.37 7.39
N ILE A 226 -7.83 0.71 8.51
CA ILE A 226 -6.79 0.98 9.48
C ILE A 226 -5.69 -0.06 9.29
N VAL A 227 -4.49 0.39 8.93
CA VAL A 227 -3.34 -0.50 8.77
C VAL A 227 -2.37 -0.30 9.92
N HIS A 228 -1.81 -1.39 10.45
CA HIS A 228 -0.89 -1.29 11.60
C HIS A 228 0.37 -2.13 11.46
N GLY A 229 1.48 -1.59 11.97
CA GLY A 229 2.72 -2.32 12.15
C GLY A 229 2.73 -3.06 13.49
N ASP A 230 1.91 -4.11 13.61
CA ASP A 230 1.80 -4.92 14.84
C ASP A 230 1.46 -4.09 16.10
N ASP A 231 0.41 -3.27 15.99
CA ASP A 231 -0.19 -2.48 17.08
C ASP A 231 -1.72 -2.53 16.92
N GLU A 232 -2.24 -3.74 17.07
CA GLU A 232 -3.64 -4.08 16.85
C GLU A 232 -4.57 -3.37 17.86
N GLU A 233 -4.11 -3.18 19.09
CA GLU A 233 -4.83 -2.44 20.13
C GLU A 233 -5.13 -1.00 19.69
N THR A 234 -4.08 -0.24 19.31
CA THR A 234 -4.26 1.14 18.82
C THR A 234 -5.09 1.18 17.54
N ALA A 235 -4.91 0.19 16.65
CA ALA A 235 -5.70 0.10 15.41
C ALA A 235 -7.19 -0.06 15.71
N ASN A 236 -7.55 -0.91 16.67
CA ASN A 236 -8.93 -1.15 17.10
C ASN A 236 -9.54 0.06 17.81
N GLU A 237 -8.77 0.80 18.62
CA GLU A 237 -9.21 2.05 19.23
C GLU A 237 -9.59 3.08 18.16
N ILE A 238 -8.71 3.29 17.17
CA ILE A 238 -8.95 4.23 16.07
C ILE A 238 -10.12 3.76 15.21
N ALA A 239 -10.24 2.47 14.95
CA ALA A 239 -11.39 1.91 14.25
C ALA A 239 -12.70 2.20 15.00
N GLY A 240 -12.70 2.12 16.33
CA GLY A 240 -13.82 2.53 17.18
C GLY A 240 -14.22 3.98 16.95
N VAL A 241 -13.25 4.90 16.95
CA VAL A 241 -13.49 6.34 16.68
C VAL A 241 -14.07 6.55 15.29
N LEU A 242 -13.52 5.88 14.27
CA LEU A 242 -14.01 6.03 12.89
C LEU A 242 -15.46 5.55 12.74
N ARG A 243 -15.81 4.45 13.40
CA ARG A 243 -17.19 3.91 13.42
C ARG A 243 -18.15 4.87 14.14
N SER A 244 -17.74 5.45 15.28
CA SER A 244 -18.61 6.33 16.06
C SER A 244 -18.78 7.72 15.45
N GLU A 245 -17.73 8.27 14.82
CA GLU A 245 -17.72 9.68 14.37
C GLU A 245 -18.00 9.87 12.88
N PHE A 246 -17.59 8.93 12.01
CA PHE A 246 -17.51 9.20 10.56
C PHE A 246 -18.39 8.32 9.67
N LYS A 247 -19.25 7.47 10.23
CA LYS A 247 -20.30 6.73 9.49
C LYS A 247 -19.82 5.99 8.22
N PHE A 248 -18.58 5.50 8.20
CA PHE A 248 -18.14 4.60 7.13
C PHE A 248 -19.03 3.36 7.09
N LYS A 249 -19.30 2.85 5.88
CA LYS A 249 -20.04 1.59 5.71
C LYS A 249 -19.37 0.46 6.46
N GLU A 250 -18.04 0.39 6.32
CA GLU A 250 -17.19 -0.60 6.96
C GLU A 250 -15.89 0.06 7.41
N VAL A 251 -15.36 -0.41 8.54
CA VAL A 251 -14.02 -0.05 9.03
C VAL A 251 -13.28 -1.33 9.34
N ILE A 252 -12.23 -1.61 8.56
CA ILE A 252 -11.47 -2.86 8.58
C ILE A 252 -10.05 -2.57 9.10
N THR A 253 -9.56 -3.41 10.01
CA THR A 253 -8.19 -3.35 10.53
C THR A 253 -7.35 -4.44 9.88
N GLU A 254 -6.12 -4.12 9.47
CA GLU A 254 -5.22 -5.06 8.81
C GLU A 254 -3.75 -4.78 9.16
N TYR A 255 -2.92 -5.81 9.02
CA TYR A 255 -1.48 -5.66 9.15
C TYR A 255 -0.88 -4.89 7.97
N ILE A 256 0.14 -4.08 8.25
CA ILE A 256 1.13 -3.68 7.26
C ILE A 256 2.05 -4.87 7.01
N GLY A 257 2.19 -5.30 5.76
CA GLY A 257 3.01 -6.46 5.41
C GLY A 257 4.52 -6.18 5.52
N PRO A 258 5.38 -7.21 5.59
CA PRO A 258 6.84 -7.09 5.80
C PRO A 258 7.56 -6.12 4.87
N VAL A 259 7.14 -6.03 3.60
CA VAL A 259 7.76 -5.14 2.62
C VAL A 259 7.60 -3.68 3.00
N ILE A 260 6.39 -3.25 3.38
CA ILE A 260 6.16 -1.87 3.84
C ILE A 260 6.62 -1.72 5.29
N GLY A 261 6.47 -2.78 6.10
CA GLY A 261 6.93 -2.87 7.48
C GLY A 261 8.43 -2.64 7.64
N ALA A 262 9.25 -3.08 6.68
CA ALA A 262 10.71 -2.87 6.69
C ALA A 262 11.10 -1.39 6.61
N HIS A 263 10.21 -0.54 6.05
CA HIS A 263 10.43 0.90 5.92
C HIS A 263 9.65 1.72 6.94
N SER A 264 8.48 1.24 7.37
CA SER A 264 7.61 1.96 8.32
C SER A 264 7.87 1.57 9.78
N GLY A 265 8.31 0.34 10.02
CA GLY A 265 8.59 -0.19 11.35
C GLY A 265 7.34 -0.46 12.20
N PRO A 266 7.55 -1.05 13.38
CA PRO A 266 6.50 -1.37 14.30
C PRO A 266 5.79 -0.12 14.86
N ASN A 267 4.57 -0.32 15.35
CA ASN A 267 3.69 0.69 15.93
C ASN A 267 3.27 1.80 14.95
N THR A 268 3.58 1.65 13.66
CA THR A 268 3.00 2.51 12.62
C THR A 268 1.51 2.29 12.57
N ILE A 269 0.74 3.37 12.46
CA ILE A 269 -0.70 3.30 12.20
C ILE A 269 -1.01 4.15 10.97
N GLY A 270 -1.77 3.59 10.02
CA GLY A 270 -2.26 4.29 8.84
C GLY A 270 -3.78 4.25 8.76
N ILE A 271 -4.37 5.30 8.19
CA ILE A 271 -5.78 5.37 7.79
C ILE A 271 -5.80 5.56 6.28
N THR A 272 -6.54 4.70 5.56
CA THR A 272 -6.74 4.85 4.12
C THR A 272 -8.19 4.60 3.72
N PHE A 273 -8.69 5.43 2.79
CA PHE A 273 -10.05 5.39 2.27
C PHE A 273 -10.11 6.20 0.96
N ILE A 274 -11.19 6.03 0.19
CA ILE A 274 -11.50 6.91 -0.95
C ILE A 274 -12.10 8.23 -0.42
N GLY A 275 -11.31 9.30 -0.42
CA GLY A 275 -11.70 10.62 0.08
C GLY A 275 -11.93 11.66 -1.01
N GLY A 276 -11.78 12.93 -0.64
CA GLY A 276 -11.83 14.05 -1.58
C GLY A 276 -10.53 14.31 -2.32
N PHE A 277 -9.41 14.25 -1.59
CA PHE A 277 -8.06 14.55 -2.08
C PHE A 277 -7.01 13.83 -1.22
N ARG A 278 -5.79 13.69 -1.74
CA ARG A 278 -4.67 12.96 -1.12
C ARG A 278 -4.09 13.58 0.16
#